data_AF-A0A1I3BFV6-F1
#
_entry.id   AF-A0A1I3BFV6-F1
#
_cell.length_a   1.000
_cell.length_b   1.000
_cell.length_c   1.000
_cell.angle_alpha   90.00
_cell.angle_beta   90.00
_cell.angle_gamma   90.00
#
_symmetry.space_group_name_H-M   'P 1'
#
loop_
_entity.id
_entity.type
_entity.pdbx_description
1 polymer ?
#
loop_
_entity_poly.entity_id
_entity_poly.type
_entity_poly.pdbx_seq_one_letter_code
_entity_poly.pdbx_strand_id
1 'polypeptide(L)'
;MTKWFHSGRRRDCCVLVYEAGELRAQSLKSRLESHYDERIDPQSFYATLSALVEAGYLTRRAEGLADVYTLTDAGEVALLDHYEWISERVAAGNERIDEGGNDADGIVGNDDDATDAGVDDANRITGVDDSRDDAE
;
A
#
# COMPACT_ATOMS: atom_id res chain seq x y z
N MET A 1 3.76 23.08 14.93
CA MET A 1 3.98 21.61 14.96
C MET A 1 4.35 21.17 16.36
N THR A 2 3.33 20.95 17.19
CA THR A 2 3.46 20.46 18.56
C THR A 2 3.78 18.97 18.55
N LYS A 3 5.07 18.59 18.53
CA LYS A 3 5.68 17.38 19.15
C LYS A 3 4.92 16.02 19.20
N TRP A 4 3.87 15.74 18.44
CA TRP A 4 2.93 14.61 18.67
C TRP A 4 2.24 14.26 17.35
N PHE A 5 2.08 13.01 16.87
CA PHE A 5 2.21 11.66 17.40
C PHE A 5 3.58 10.98 17.12
N HIS A 6 4.56 11.07 18.01
CA HIS A 6 5.82 10.33 17.78
C HIS A 6 5.67 8.80 17.85
N SER A 7 4.56 8.30 18.39
CA SER A 7 4.26 6.87 18.43
C SER A 7 3.10 6.58 17.49
N GLY A 8 3.32 5.73 16.48
CA GLY A 8 2.26 5.25 15.57
C GLY A 8 1.05 4.72 16.34
N ARG A 9 1.31 3.97 17.43
CA ARG A 9 0.25 3.45 18.30
C ARG A 9 -0.66 4.51 18.90
N ARG A 10 -0.12 5.66 19.31
CA ARG A 10 -0.95 6.76 19.85
C ARG A 10 -1.87 7.31 18.76
N ARG A 11 -1.36 7.44 17.53
CA ARG A 11 -2.14 7.91 16.39
C ARG A 11 -3.26 6.93 16.08
N ASP A 12 -2.93 5.66 16.01
CA ASP A 12 -3.89 4.63 15.62
C ASP A 12 -5.00 4.48 16.68
N CYS A 13 -4.68 4.65 17.97
CA CYS A 13 -5.71 4.78 19.02
C CYS A 13 -6.67 5.95 18.75
N CYS A 14 -6.15 7.13 18.42
CA CYS A 14 -6.98 8.30 18.12
C CYS A 14 -7.84 8.09 16.87
N VAL A 15 -7.32 7.46 15.82
CA VAL A 15 -8.09 7.12 14.60
C VAL A 15 -9.28 6.22 14.95
N LEU A 16 -9.05 5.16 15.72
CA LEU A 16 -10.11 4.21 16.08
C LEU A 16 -11.19 4.86 16.96
N VAL A 17 -10.79 5.75 17.88
CA VAL A 17 -11.75 6.51 18.69
C VAL A 17 -12.53 7.52 17.83
N TYR A 18 -11.87 8.21 16.90
CA TYR A 18 -12.51 9.12 15.96
C TYR A 18 -13.57 8.43 15.12
N GLU A 19 -13.23 7.29 14.51
CA GLU A 19 -14.14 6.47 13.68
C GLU A 19 -15.40 6.06 14.46
N ALA A 20 -15.24 5.66 15.72
CA ALA A 20 -16.32 5.14 16.55
C ALA A 20 -17.07 6.22 17.35
N GLY A 21 -16.54 7.44 17.44
CA GLY A 21 -16.97 8.49 18.36
C GLY A 21 -16.58 8.24 19.82
N GLU A 22 -16.93 7.07 20.35
CA GLU A 22 -16.52 6.63 21.69
C GLU A 22 -16.19 5.13 21.73
N LEU A 23 -15.17 4.74 22.49
CA LEU A 23 -14.79 3.33 22.62
C LEU A 23 -14.42 2.95 24.05
N ARG A 24 -14.84 1.75 24.45
CA ARG A 24 -14.33 1.09 25.65
C ARG A 24 -12.88 0.65 25.46
N ALA A 25 -12.10 0.70 26.53
CA ALA A 25 -10.68 0.31 26.51
C ALA A 25 -10.45 -1.06 25.85
N GLN A 26 -11.27 -2.04 26.20
CA GLN A 26 -11.13 -3.40 25.70
C GLN A 26 -11.45 -3.50 24.20
N SER A 27 -12.49 -2.81 23.73
CA SER A 27 -12.85 -2.77 22.30
C SER A 27 -11.77 -2.07 21.48
N LEU A 28 -11.22 -0.97 21.99
CA LEU A 28 -10.11 -0.26 21.38
C LEU A 28 -8.86 -1.17 21.27
N LYS A 29 -8.51 -1.86 22.35
CA LYS A 29 -7.41 -2.82 22.37
C LYS A 29 -7.59 -3.93 21.35
N SER A 30 -8.77 -4.57 21.31
CA SER A 30 -9.04 -5.66 20.36
C SER A 30 -8.97 -5.20 18.91
N ARG A 31 -9.50 -4.02 18.56
CA ARG A 31 -9.38 -3.46 17.21
C ARG A 31 -7.93 -3.21 16.82
N LEU A 32 -7.13 -2.70 17.76
CA LEU A 32 -5.71 -2.43 17.54
C LEU A 32 -4.89 -3.72 17.38
N GLU A 33 -5.14 -4.73 18.21
CA GLU A 33 -4.52 -6.06 18.08
C GLU A 33 -4.87 -6.72 16.74
N SER A 34 -6.13 -6.60 16.30
CA SER A 34 -6.55 -7.08 14.98
C SER A 34 -5.91 -6.30 13.84
N HIS A 35 -5.74 -4.99 13.97
CA HIS A 35 -5.09 -4.16 12.94
C HIS A 35 -3.60 -4.46 12.81
N TYR A 36 -2.92 -4.73 13.92
CA TYR A 36 -1.50 -5.08 13.92
C TYR A 36 -1.23 -6.56 13.70
N ASP A 37 -2.25 -7.41 13.73
CA ASP A 37 -2.13 -8.87 13.77
C ASP A 37 -1.18 -9.35 14.88
N GLU A 38 -1.19 -8.65 16.02
CA GLU A 38 -0.30 -8.90 17.14
C GLU A 38 -0.99 -8.64 18.48
N ARG A 39 -0.62 -9.41 19.51
CA ARG A 39 -1.07 -9.15 20.87
C ARG A 39 -0.33 -7.98 21.50
N ILE A 40 -1.07 -7.06 22.08
CA ILE A 40 -0.53 -5.90 22.78
C ILE A 40 -0.55 -6.16 24.28
N ASP A 41 0.61 -5.97 24.91
CA ASP A 41 0.73 -6.01 26.36
C ASP A 41 -0.26 -5.03 27.02
N PRO A 42 -1.12 -5.51 27.94
CA PRO A 42 -2.13 -4.67 28.59
C PRO A 42 -1.54 -3.45 29.29
N GLN A 43 -0.42 -3.59 30.00
CA GLN A 43 0.18 -2.49 30.76
C GLN A 43 0.66 -1.37 29.81
N SER A 44 1.32 -1.76 28.73
CA SER A 44 1.77 -0.86 27.66
C SER A 44 0.60 -0.14 26.98
N PHE A 45 -0.51 -0.85 26.74
CA PHE A 45 -1.73 -0.26 26.19
C PHE A 45 -2.33 0.79 27.14
N TYR A 46 -2.56 0.45 28.40
CA TYR A 46 -3.12 1.40 29.37
C TYR A 46 -2.19 2.59 29.63
N ALA A 47 -0.88 2.41 29.66
CA ALA A 47 0.08 3.51 29.73
C ALA A 47 -0.04 4.47 28.53
N THR A 48 -0.38 3.95 27.36
CA THR A 48 -0.64 4.77 26.16
C THR A 48 -1.89 5.61 26.33
N LEU A 49 -3.00 5.00 26.78
CA LEU A 49 -4.25 5.72 27.02
C LEU A 49 -4.08 6.80 28.09
N SER A 50 -3.40 6.48 29.20
CA SER A 50 -3.10 7.47 30.23
C SER A 50 -2.30 8.64 29.67
N ALA A 51 -1.27 8.38 28.87
CA ALA A 51 -0.48 9.45 28.24
C ALA A 51 -1.30 10.31 27.26
N LEU A 52 -2.26 9.72 26.52
CA LEU A 52 -3.16 10.45 25.64
C LEU A 52 -4.13 11.34 26.42
N VAL A 53 -4.63 10.86 27.56
CA VAL A 53 -5.52 11.62 28.45
C VAL A 53 -4.77 12.74 29.16
N GLU A 54 -3.59 12.45 29.71
CA GLU A 54 -2.73 13.45 30.37
C GLU A 54 -2.29 14.56 29.41
N ALA A 55 -2.07 14.22 28.14
CA ALA A 55 -1.77 15.21 27.10
C ALA A 55 -3.01 15.97 26.58
N GLY A 56 -4.21 15.61 27.03
CA GLY A 56 -5.45 16.31 26.71
C GLY A 56 -6.08 15.95 25.36
N TYR A 57 -5.64 14.88 24.71
CA TYR A 57 -6.20 14.45 23.42
C TYR A 57 -7.36 13.47 23.56
N LEU A 58 -7.37 12.68 24.63
CA LEU A 58 -8.51 11.85 25.00
C LEU A 58 -9.11 12.33 26.31
N THR A 59 -10.41 12.11 26.46
CA THR A 59 -11.06 12.12 27.77
C THR A 59 -11.47 10.70 28.14
N ARG A 60 -11.47 10.42 29.45
CA ARG A 60 -11.85 9.14 30.03
C ARG A 60 -13.10 9.32 30.89
N ARG A 61 -14.13 8.53 30.62
CA ARG A 61 -15.37 8.47 31.40
C ARG A 61 -15.58 7.05 31.90
N ALA A 62 -15.81 6.92 33.22
CA ALA A 62 -16.20 5.63 33.78
C ALA A 62 -17.68 5.35 33.46
N GLU A 63 -17.95 4.21 32.83
CA GLU A 63 -19.29 3.74 32.50
C GLU A 63 -19.50 2.33 33.05
N GLY A 64 -20.10 2.27 34.24
CA GLY A 64 -20.28 1.01 34.97
C GLY A 64 -18.94 0.39 35.34
N LEU A 65 -18.63 -0.77 34.76
CA LEU A 65 -17.39 -1.51 34.99
C LEU A 65 -16.30 -1.22 33.96
N ALA A 66 -16.57 -0.38 32.95
CA ALA A 66 -15.65 -0.12 31.86
C ALA A 66 -15.33 1.36 31.73
N ASP A 67 -14.08 1.65 31.35
CA ASP A 67 -13.70 2.99 30.93
C ASP A 67 -14.00 3.18 29.45
N VAL A 68 -14.68 4.27 29.14
CA VAL A 68 -14.96 4.76 27.78
C VAL A 68 -14.05 5.95 27.50
N TYR A 69 -13.50 5.98 26.29
CA TYR A 69 -12.61 7.01 25.80
C TYR A 69 -13.24 7.71 24.60
N THR A 70 -13.14 9.03 24.58
CA THR A 70 -13.53 9.87 23.43
C THR A 70 -12.40 10.84 23.12
N LEU A 71 -12.35 11.32 21.88
CA LEU A 71 -11.49 12.44 21.54
C LEU A 71 -11.99 13.71 22.21
N THR A 72 -11.04 14.57 22.57
CA THR A 72 -11.32 15.97 22.86
C THR A 72 -11.30 16.76 21.56
N ASP A 73 -11.85 17.97 21.55
CA ASP A 73 -11.76 18.87 20.39
C ASP A 73 -10.30 19.11 19.96
N ALA A 74 -9.39 19.23 20.94
CA ALA A 74 -7.96 19.37 20.68
C ALA A 74 -7.35 18.10 20.06
N GLY A 75 -7.79 16.92 20.49
CA GLY A 75 -7.43 15.63 19.91
C GLY A 75 -7.92 15.46 18.48
N GLU A 76 -9.14 15.89 18.21
CA GLU A 76 -9.75 15.82 16.88
C GLU A 76 -9.02 16.74 15.89
N VAL A 77 -8.83 18.02 16.24
CA VAL A 77 -8.08 18.97 15.41
C VAL A 77 -6.66 18.44 15.14
N ALA A 78 -5.95 17.98 16.18
CA ALA A 78 -4.60 17.45 16.01
C ALA A 78 -4.54 16.19 15.13
N LEU A 79 -5.56 15.33 15.18
CA LEU A 79 -5.65 14.15 14.33
C LEU A 79 -5.90 14.53 12.87
N LEU A 80 -6.82 15.46 12.62
CA LEU A 80 -7.18 15.89 11.28
C LEU A 80 -6.06 16.67 10.59
N ASP A 81 -5.40 17.59 11.30
CA ASP A 81 -4.22 18.30 10.81
C ASP A 81 -3.10 17.31 10.39
N HIS A 82 -2.91 16.27 11.20
CA HIS A 82 -1.91 15.24 10.91
C HIS A 82 -2.30 14.37 9.71
N TYR A 83 -3.59 14.04 9.58
CA TYR A 83 -4.11 13.29 8.45
C TYR A 83 -3.98 14.08 7.15
N GLU A 84 -4.34 15.37 7.16
CA GLU A 84 -4.16 16.28 6.01
C GLU A 84 -2.70 16.29 5.58
N TRP A 85 -1.77 16.52 6.52
CA TRP A 85 -0.34 16.53 6.22
C TRP A 85 0.16 15.22 5.61
N ILE A 86 -0.24 14.05 6.13
CA ILE A 86 0.14 12.76 5.54
C ILE A 86 -0.44 12.61 4.13
N SER A 87 -1.71 12.97 3.97
CA SER A 87 -2.44 12.79 2.71
C SER A 87 -1.83 13.63 1.59
N GLU A 88 -1.46 14.88 1.88
CA GLU A 88 -0.71 15.74 0.96
C GLU A 88 0.61 15.11 0.52
N ARG A 89 1.37 14.48 1.43
CA ARG A 89 2.66 13.86 1.11
C ARG A 89 2.52 12.59 0.29
N VAL A 90 1.49 11.80 0.57
CA VAL A 90 1.18 10.60 -0.22
C VAL A 90 0.70 10.99 -1.61
N ALA A 91 -0.18 12.00 -1.72
CA ALA A 91 -0.67 12.51 -2.99
C ALA A 91 0.47 13.03 -3.88
N ALA A 92 1.33 13.92 -3.36
CA ALA A 92 2.51 14.41 -4.07
C ALA A 92 3.49 13.28 -4.43
N GLY A 93 3.53 12.21 -3.63
CA GLY A 93 4.31 11.01 -3.92
C GLY A 93 3.78 10.22 -5.11
N ASN A 94 2.46 10.09 -5.23
CA ASN A 94 1.79 9.39 -6.33
C ASN A 94 1.93 10.14 -7.67
N GLU A 95 1.86 11.47 -7.67
CA GLU A 95 2.07 12.29 -8.87
C GLU A 95 3.43 11.99 -9.55
N ARG A 96 4.48 11.74 -8.77
CA ARG A 96 5.79 11.33 -9.31
C ARG A 96 5.79 9.95 -9.97
N ILE A 97 4.92 9.03 -9.52
CA ILE A 97 4.81 7.69 -10.08
C ILE A 97 4.09 7.77 -11.44
N ASP A 98 3.07 8.62 -11.53
CA ASP A 98 2.26 8.78 -12.74
C ASP A 98 3.03 9.50 -13.86
N GLU A 99 3.92 10.45 -13.54
CA GLU A 99 4.74 11.18 -14.53
C GLU A 99 5.91 10.35 -15.11
N GLY A 100 6.34 9.27 -14.43
CA GLY A 100 7.49 8.45 -14.84
C GLY A 100 7.14 7.20 -15.67
N GLY A 101 5.85 6.97 -15.96
CA GLY A 101 5.35 5.74 -16.61
C GLY A 101 5.28 5.75 -18.14
N ASN A 102 5.64 6.85 -18.82
CA ASN A 102 5.40 7.01 -20.26
C ASN A 102 6.64 6.86 -21.18
N ASP A 103 7.82 6.51 -20.64
CA ASP A 103 9.06 6.42 -21.44
C ASP A 103 9.45 4.98 -21.85
N ALA A 104 8.60 3.98 -21.63
CA ALA A 104 8.93 2.56 -21.85
C ALA A 104 8.13 1.84 -22.95
N ASP A 105 7.48 2.56 -23.87
CA ASP A 105 6.92 1.93 -25.09
C ASP A 105 7.25 2.76 -26.34
N GLY A 106 8.48 2.60 -26.80
CA GLY A 106 9.03 3.33 -27.94
C GLY A 106 10.30 2.73 -28.51
N ILE A 107 10.49 1.41 -28.44
CA ILE A 107 11.42 0.72 -29.35
C ILE A 107 10.61 0.39 -30.61
N VAL A 108 10.34 1.42 -31.40
CA VAL A 108 9.99 1.24 -32.81
C VAL A 108 11.29 0.85 -33.51
N GLY A 109 11.41 -0.44 -33.81
CA GLY A 109 12.47 -0.93 -34.67
C GLY A 109 12.30 -0.39 -36.08
N ASN A 110 13.30 0.37 -36.54
CA ASN A 110 13.57 0.79 -37.91
C ASN A 110 15.11 0.87 -37.98
N ASP A 111 15.85 0.40 -38.98
CA ASP A 111 15.56 -0.10 -40.32
C ASP A 111 16.78 -0.92 -40.79
N ASP A 112 16.54 -1.85 -41.72
CA ASP A 112 17.28 -2.12 -42.95
C ASP A 112 18.83 -2.10 -42.99
N ASP A 113 19.40 -3.22 -43.48
CA ASP A 113 20.20 -3.31 -44.72
C ASP A 113 21.36 -4.32 -44.62
N ALA A 114 21.24 -5.43 -45.36
CA ALA A 114 22.35 -6.09 -46.05
C ALA A 114 21.80 -7.13 -47.05
N THR A 115 21.79 -6.72 -48.31
CA THR A 115 21.63 -7.53 -49.52
C THR A 115 22.59 -8.72 -49.58
N ASP A 116 22.15 -9.90 -50.04
CA ASP A 116 22.91 -10.68 -51.03
C ASP A 116 22.01 -11.65 -51.81
N ALA A 117 22.31 -11.76 -53.10
CA ALA A 117 21.53 -12.31 -54.18
C ALA A 117 21.55 -13.85 -54.27
N GLY A 118 20.56 -14.47 -54.93
CA GLY A 118 20.63 -15.91 -55.17
C GLY A 118 19.48 -16.62 -55.89
N VAL A 119 19.12 -16.17 -57.10
CA VAL A 119 18.70 -16.98 -58.28
C VAL A 119 17.42 -17.84 -58.24
N ASP A 120 16.42 -17.30 -58.96
CA ASP A 120 15.57 -17.87 -60.02
C ASP A 120 14.95 -19.28 -59.95
N ASP A 121 13.62 -19.22 -59.88
CA ASP A 121 12.66 -19.81 -60.83
C ASP A 121 12.73 -21.31 -61.12
N ALA A 122 11.92 -22.03 -60.35
CA ALA A 122 11.50 -23.39 -60.64
C ALA A 122 10.51 -23.40 -61.82
N ASN A 123 10.98 -23.73 -63.02
CA ASN A 123 10.13 -24.39 -63.99
C ASN A 123 10.89 -25.26 -65.01
N ARG A 124 10.42 -26.51 -65.13
CA ARG A 124 10.16 -27.25 -66.39
C ARG A 124 11.02 -28.51 -66.70
N ILE A 125 10.38 -29.68 -66.56
CA ILE A 125 10.40 -30.88 -67.48
C ILE A 125 11.76 -31.65 -67.53
N THR A 126 11.93 -32.97 -67.46
CA THR A 126 11.23 -34.26 -67.74
C THR A 126 12.03 -35.34 -66.98
N GLY A 127 11.45 -36.39 -66.38
CA GLY A 127 11.14 -37.67 -67.04
C GLY A 127 12.28 -38.72 -66.91
N VAL A 128 11.91 -39.99 -66.68
CA VAL A 128 12.72 -41.25 -66.66
C VAL A 128 13.27 -41.61 -65.25
N ASP A 129 12.67 -42.51 -64.47
CA ASP A 129 12.55 -43.98 -64.60
C ASP A 129 13.92 -44.69 -64.53
N ASP A 130 14.28 -45.33 -63.42
CA ASP A 130 14.69 -46.76 -63.41
C ASP A 130 14.88 -47.29 -61.97
N SER A 131 14.26 -48.43 -61.79
CA SER A 131 14.38 -49.55 -60.84
C SER A 131 15.68 -49.80 -60.06
N ARG A 132 15.49 -50.64 -59.01
CA ARG A 132 16.41 -51.66 -58.44
C ARG A 132 17.61 -51.11 -57.64
N ASP A 133 18.08 -51.74 -56.57
CA ASP A 133 18.13 -53.17 -56.25
C ASP A 133 18.22 -53.37 -54.72
N ASP A 134 17.73 -54.53 -54.28
CA ASP A 134 17.94 -55.13 -52.97
C ASP A 134 19.43 -55.48 -52.74
N ALA A 135 19.88 -55.52 -51.48
CA ALA A 135 20.76 -56.57 -50.97
C ALA A 135 21.03 -56.40 -49.46
N GLU A 136 20.50 -57.38 -48.71
CA GLU A 136 20.99 -58.04 -47.47
C GLU A 136 21.72 -57.25 -46.36
#